data_AF-K1ZL86-F1
#
_entry.id   AF-K1ZL86-F1
#
_cell.length_a   1.000
_cell.length_b   1.000
_cell.length_c   1.000
_cell.angle_alpha   90.00
_cell.angle_beta   90.00
_cell.angle_gamma   90.00
#
_symmetry.space_group_name_H-M   'P 1'
#
loop_
_entity.id
_entity.type
_entity.pdbx_description
1 polymer ?
#
loop_
_entity_poly.entity_id
_entity_poly.type
_entity_poly.pdbx_seq_one_letter_code
_entity_poly.pdbx_strand_id
1 'polypeptide(L)'
;MFCNDWCNLFNLIKFLIKIFFLGDIVGRAGRKAVFEALPFLKKEYSPDFIVANGENLAHGIGATRKTVREVLDAGIDFLTSGNHIWRQNEAEEILEDKSLPIIRPANYPEGTPGDGYRIVEVDDRRVLVANVLGQVNFEENCDSPFRAMDKILKETAKEKLDAIIIDSHMEITSESAALGFYLDGRVSAV
;
A
#
# COMPACT_ATOMS: atom_id res chain seq x y z
N MET A 1 35.51 -24.76 7.93
CA MET A 1 34.06 -24.92 8.16
C MET A 1 33.29 -23.58 8.16
N PHE A 2 33.95 -22.42 8.30
CA PHE A 2 33.28 -21.10 8.37
C PHE A 2 32.85 -20.46 7.02
N CYS A 3 33.14 -21.07 5.87
CA CYS A 3 32.85 -20.45 4.56
C CYS A 3 31.44 -20.76 4.03
N ASN A 4 30.81 -21.86 4.50
CA ASN A 4 29.50 -22.28 4.01
C ASN A 4 28.34 -21.51 4.64
N ASP A 5 28.50 -21.02 5.87
CA ASP A 5 27.45 -20.29 6.59
C ASP A 5 27.23 -18.89 5.99
N TRP A 6 28.29 -18.23 5.53
CA TRP A 6 28.20 -16.92 4.87
C TRP A 6 27.60 -17.00 3.47
N CYS A 7 27.94 -18.02 2.68
CA CYS A 7 27.30 -18.28 1.39
C CYS A 7 25.80 -18.59 1.56
N ASN A 8 25.42 -19.34 2.59
CA ASN A 8 24.02 -19.61 2.90
C ASN A 8 23.27 -18.36 3.35
N LEU A 9 23.88 -17.51 4.18
CA LEU A 9 23.27 -16.25 4.61
C LEU A 9 23.11 -15.25 3.44
N PHE A 10 24.11 -15.14 2.57
CA PHE A 10 24.03 -14.32 1.35
C PHE A 10 22.94 -14.80 0.40
N ASN A 11 22.77 -16.12 0.25
CA ASN A 11 21.68 -16.68 -0.52
C ASN A 11 20.31 -16.48 0.15
N LEU A 12 20.21 -16.57 1.49
CA LEU A 12 18.99 -16.26 2.24
C LEU A 12 18.56 -14.79 2.08
N ILE A 13 19.50 -13.85 2.11
CA ILE A 13 19.21 -12.42 1.89
C ILE A 13 18.66 -12.17 0.48
N LYS A 14 19.06 -12.97 -0.51
CA LYS A 14 18.51 -12.93 -1.88
C LYS A 14 17.04 -13.37 -1.97
N PHE A 15 16.54 -14.13 -0.99
CA PHE A 15 15.14 -14.56 -0.94
C PHE A 15 14.24 -13.63 -0.14
N LEU A 16 14.80 -12.66 0.59
CA LEU A 16 14.02 -11.70 1.36
C LEU A 16 13.62 -10.53 0.46
N ILE A 17 12.32 -10.26 0.38
CA ILE A 17 11.81 -9.06 -0.26
C ILE A 17 11.95 -7.85 0.68
N LYS A 18 12.49 -6.75 0.15
CA LYS A 18 12.60 -5.47 0.86
C LYS A 18 11.55 -4.50 0.36
N ILE A 19 10.60 -4.18 1.23
CA ILE A 19 9.51 -3.27 0.91
C ILE A 19 9.75 -1.95 1.65
N PHE A 20 9.71 -0.84 0.91
CA PHE A 20 9.70 0.51 1.49
C PHE A 20 8.26 1.03 1.46
N PHE A 21 7.71 1.33 2.63
CA PHE A 21 6.40 1.97 2.72
C PHE A 21 6.57 3.44 3.11
N LEU A 22 6.03 4.36 2.30
CA LEU A 22 5.98 5.79 2.59
C LEU A 22 4.56 6.15 3.03
N GLY A 23 4.45 6.88 4.13
CA GLY A 23 3.18 7.48 4.53
C GLY A 23 2.69 8.54 3.54
N ASP A 24 1.64 9.24 3.93
CA ASP A 24 0.93 10.23 3.12
C ASP A 24 1.83 11.23 2.39
N ILE A 25 1.73 11.22 1.07
CA ILE A 25 2.36 12.22 0.22
C ILE A 25 1.42 13.42 0.08
N VAL A 26 1.68 14.46 0.88
CA VAL A 26 0.78 15.63 0.95
C VAL A 26 1.18 16.75 -0.01
N GLY A 27 0.34 16.97 -1.03
CA GLY A 27 0.40 18.10 -1.94
C GLY A 27 1.75 18.25 -2.66
N ARG A 28 2.05 19.48 -3.09
CA ARG A 28 3.29 19.76 -3.85
C ARG A 28 4.54 19.50 -3.02
N ALA A 29 4.49 19.83 -1.73
CA ALA A 29 5.63 19.67 -0.83
C ALA A 29 6.01 18.19 -0.67
N GLY A 30 5.03 17.31 -0.42
CA GLY A 30 5.25 15.87 -0.31
C GLY A 30 5.81 15.27 -1.60
N ARG A 31 5.22 15.59 -2.76
CA ARG A 31 5.72 15.07 -4.04
C ARG A 31 7.14 15.53 -4.34
N LYS A 32 7.47 16.79 -4.04
CA LYS A 32 8.83 17.31 -4.16
C LYS A 32 9.81 16.57 -3.23
N ALA A 33 9.41 16.33 -1.98
CA ALA A 33 10.22 15.59 -1.03
C ALA A 33 10.50 14.16 -1.51
N VAL A 34 9.50 13.47 -2.07
CA VAL A 34 9.67 12.15 -2.69
C VAL A 34 10.67 12.23 -3.85
N PHE A 35 10.47 13.16 -4.78
CA PHE A 35 11.36 13.32 -5.94
C PHE A 35 12.83 13.58 -5.54
N GLU A 36 13.06 14.38 -4.49
CA GLU A 36 14.42 14.73 -4.03
C GLU A 36 15.06 13.62 -3.19
N ALA A 37 14.30 12.98 -2.30
CA ALA A 37 14.84 12.02 -1.33
C ALA A 37 14.88 10.58 -1.84
N LEU A 38 13.91 10.16 -2.65
CA LEU A 38 13.75 8.76 -3.04
C LEU A 38 14.96 8.18 -3.78
N PRO A 39 15.65 8.91 -4.69
CA PRO A 39 16.87 8.38 -5.32
C PRO A 39 17.97 8.01 -4.31
N PHE A 40 18.13 8.82 -3.26
CA PHE A 40 19.08 8.52 -2.18
C PHE A 40 18.62 7.30 -1.36
N LEU A 41 17.34 7.24 -0.98
CA LEU A 41 16.78 6.10 -0.25
C LEU A 41 16.89 4.79 -1.04
N LYS A 42 16.65 4.83 -2.35
CA LYS A 42 16.84 3.67 -3.23
C LYS A 42 18.29 3.21 -3.25
N LYS A 43 19.25 4.14 -3.29
CA LYS A 43 20.67 3.82 -3.23
C LYS A 43 21.08 3.20 -1.89
N GLU A 44 20.59 3.77 -0.78
CA GLU A 44 20.98 3.35 0.57
C GLU A 44 20.36 1.99 0.95
N TYR A 45 19.06 1.83 0.74
CA TYR A 45 18.33 0.67 1.24
C TYR A 45 18.10 -0.41 0.19
N SER A 46 18.22 -0.07 -1.10
CA SER A 46 17.96 -0.96 -2.24
C SER A 46 16.63 -1.74 -2.07
N PRO A 47 15.49 -1.04 -1.92
CA PRO A 47 14.19 -1.70 -1.84
C PRO A 47 13.85 -2.38 -3.16
N ASP A 48 13.20 -3.54 -3.09
CA ASP A 48 12.65 -4.25 -4.24
C ASP A 48 11.30 -3.66 -4.68
N PHE A 49 10.55 -3.11 -3.72
CA PHE A 49 9.20 -2.61 -3.94
C PHE A 49 8.92 -1.40 -3.04
N ILE A 50 8.41 -0.33 -3.61
CA ILE A 50 8.12 0.93 -2.92
C ILE A 50 6.62 1.22 -3.01
N VAL A 51 5.96 1.18 -1.86
CA VAL A 51 4.55 1.52 -1.70
C VAL A 51 4.45 2.90 -1.05
N ALA A 52 3.48 3.71 -1.44
CA ALA A 52 3.19 4.96 -0.74
C ALA A 52 1.70 5.24 -0.61
N ASN A 53 1.31 5.96 0.42
CA ASN A 53 -0.05 6.48 0.51
C ASN A 53 -0.21 7.75 -0.35
N GLY A 54 -1.09 7.68 -1.35
CA GLY A 54 -1.35 8.71 -2.34
C GLY A 54 -2.64 9.50 -2.15
N GLU A 55 -3.31 9.43 -0.99
CA GLU A 55 -4.63 10.07 -0.84
C GLU A 55 -4.61 11.60 -0.83
N ASN A 56 -3.44 12.22 -0.63
CA ASN A 56 -3.30 13.67 -0.46
C ASN A 56 -2.47 14.34 -1.58
N LEU A 57 -2.31 13.67 -2.73
CA LEU A 57 -1.44 14.12 -3.82
C LEU A 57 -1.88 15.43 -4.48
N ALA A 58 -3.15 15.72 -4.64
CA ALA A 58 -3.66 16.89 -5.36
C ALA A 58 -4.02 18.02 -4.39
N HIS A 59 -3.18 19.06 -4.32
CA HIS A 59 -3.41 20.21 -3.43
C HIS A 59 -3.66 19.85 -1.95
N GLY A 60 -3.19 18.68 -1.50
CA GLY A 60 -3.35 18.19 -0.14
C GLY A 60 -4.62 17.38 0.11
N ILE A 61 -5.45 17.11 -0.92
CA ILE A 61 -6.68 16.33 -0.78
C ILE A 61 -7.04 15.61 -2.10
N GLY A 62 -7.12 14.28 -2.06
CA GLY A 62 -7.35 13.43 -3.22
C GLY A 62 -6.15 13.37 -4.16
N ALA A 63 -6.36 12.81 -5.35
CA ALA A 63 -5.31 12.65 -6.35
C ALA A 63 -5.84 12.96 -7.76
N THR A 64 -4.95 13.45 -8.62
CA THR A 64 -5.18 13.52 -10.07
C THR A 64 -4.24 12.54 -10.78
N ARG A 65 -4.62 12.03 -11.95
CA ARG A 65 -3.82 11.24 -12.90
C ARG A 65 -2.48 11.90 -13.15
N LYS A 66 -2.43 13.24 -13.20
CA LYS A 66 -1.17 13.99 -13.27
C LYS A 66 -0.30 13.76 -12.03
N THR A 67 -0.85 13.96 -10.83
CA THR A 67 -0.07 13.83 -9.59
C THR A 67 0.26 12.38 -9.25
N VAL A 68 -0.58 11.42 -9.65
CA VAL A 68 -0.31 9.98 -9.57
C VAL A 68 0.89 9.65 -10.46
N ARG A 69 0.87 10.03 -11.75
CA ARG A 69 2.01 9.81 -12.65
C ARG A 69 3.29 10.48 -12.14
N GLU A 70 3.18 11.69 -11.60
CA GLU A 70 4.33 12.42 -11.05
C GLU A 70 5.08 11.63 -9.96
N VAL A 71 4.37 10.94 -9.06
CA VAL A 71 5.03 10.13 -8.01
C VAL A 71 5.47 8.76 -8.51
N LEU A 72 4.75 8.17 -9.47
CA LEU A 72 5.20 6.92 -10.12
C LEU A 72 6.50 7.14 -10.90
N ASP A 73 6.58 8.23 -11.66
CA ASP A 73 7.78 8.64 -12.40
C ASP A 73 8.95 8.98 -11.46
N ALA A 74 8.66 9.40 -10.22
CA ALA A 74 9.68 9.60 -9.19
C ALA A 74 10.24 8.27 -8.62
N GLY A 75 9.59 7.14 -8.90
CA GLY A 75 10.05 5.80 -8.53
C GLY A 75 9.24 5.12 -7.43
N ILE A 76 8.02 5.57 -7.16
CA ILE A 76 7.03 4.81 -6.39
C ILE A 76 6.44 3.72 -7.29
N ASP A 77 6.35 2.49 -6.80
CA ASP A 77 5.88 1.35 -7.58
C ASP A 77 4.37 1.14 -7.44
N PHE A 78 3.81 1.44 -6.26
CA PHE A 78 2.40 1.21 -5.97
C PHE A 78 1.84 2.23 -4.98
N LEU A 79 0.56 2.59 -5.15
CA LEU A 79 -0.13 3.55 -4.31
C LEU A 79 -1.29 2.91 -3.55
N THR A 80 -1.31 3.12 -2.24
CA THR A 80 -2.51 3.00 -1.43
C THR A 80 -3.18 4.37 -1.31
N SER A 81 -4.33 4.44 -0.65
CA SER A 81 -5.00 5.72 -0.43
C SER A 81 -5.76 5.71 0.91
N GLY A 82 -6.90 6.38 0.97
CA GLY A 82 -7.61 6.67 2.21
C GLY A 82 -8.95 7.32 1.91
N ASN A 83 -9.50 8.05 2.88
CA ASN A 83 -10.80 8.66 2.76
C ASN A 83 -10.82 9.83 1.75
N HIS A 84 -9.68 10.48 1.49
CA HIS A 84 -9.61 11.61 0.57
C HIS A 84 -9.56 11.23 -0.91
N ILE A 85 -9.43 9.95 -1.26
CA ILE A 85 -9.23 9.53 -2.65
C ILE A 85 -10.33 10.03 -3.61
N TRP A 86 -11.57 10.16 -3.13
CA TRP A 86 -12.75 10.57 -3.90
C TRP A 86 -12.90 12.08 -4.13
N ARG A 87 -11.97 12.90 -3.63
CA ARG A 87 -12.15 14.36 -3.55
C ARG A 87 -11.86 15.10 -4.85
N GLN A 88 -11.35 14.41 -5.87
CA GLN A 88 -11.10 14.96 -7.20
C GLN A 88 -12.06 14.35 -8.23
N ASN A 89 -12.45 15.12 -9.24
CA ASN A 89 -13.45 14.70 -10.24
C ASN A 89 -13.07 13.44 -11.03
N GLU A 90 -11.77 13.16 -11.15
CA GLU A 90 -11.21 12.04 -11.91
C GLU A 90 -10.91 10.81 -11.03
N ALA A 91 -11.30 10.81 -9.76
CA ALA A 91 -11.03 9.72 -8.83
C ALA A 91 -11.55 8.36 -9.31
N GLU A 92 -12.78 8.31 -9.82
CA GLU A 92 -13.39 7.10 -10.36
C GLU A 92 -12.61 6.59 -11.58
N GLU A 93 -12.31 7.45 -12.55
CA GLU A 93 -11.52 7.09 -13.74
C GLU A 93 -10.13 6.57 -13.35
N ILE A 94 -9.48 7.17 -12.35
CA ILE A 94 -8.17 6.72 -11.85
C ILE A 94 -8.27 5.32 -11.25
N LEU A 95 -9.29 5.06 -10.44
CA LEU A 95 -9.46 3.82 -9.70
C LEU A 95 -9.94 2.65 -10.59
N GLU A 96 -10.72 2.93 -11.63
CA GLU A 96 -11.13 1.94 -12.61
C GLU A 96 -10.01 1.57 -13.60
N ASP A 97 -9.07 2.48 -13.86
CA ASP A 97 -7.94 2.26 -14.75
C ASP A 97 -6.96 1.23 -14.16
N LYS A 98 -7.10 -0.03 -14.58
CA LYS A 98 -6.25 -1.15 -14.13
C LYS A 98 -4.78 -1.00 -14.48
N SER A 99 -4.41 -0.07 -15.38
CA SER A 99 -3.01 0.22 -15.68
C SER A 99 -2.34 1.11 -14.64
N LEU A 100 -3.10 1.83 -13.82
CA LEU A 100 -2.56 2.65 -12.74
C LEU A 100 -2.40 1.79 -11.47
N PRO A 101 -1.20 1.68 -10.88
CA PRO A 101 -0.94 0.87 -9.69
C PRO A 101 -1.43 1.59 -8.41
N ILE A 102 -2.75 1.73 -8.26
CA ILE A 102 -3.38 2.41 -7.12
C ILE A 102 -4.59 1.62 -6.61
N ILE A 103 -4.78 1.57 -5.29
CA ILE A 103 -5.95 0.98 -4.64
C ILE A 103 -6.64 1.97 -3.70
N ARG A 104 -7.92 1.69 -3.44
CA ARG A 104 -8.76 2.39 -2.46
C ARG A 104 -9.02 1.51 -1.24
N PRO A 105 -9.55 2.04 -0.13
CA PRO A 105 -9.91 1.20 1.01
C PRO A 105 -10.92 0.09 0.63
N ALA A 106 -10.63 -1.15 1.02
CA ALA A 106 -11.38 -2.33 0.61
C ALA A 106 -12.79 -2.41 1.21
N ASN A 107 -12.99 -1.79 2.36
CA ASN A 107 -14.23 -1.77 3.11
C ASN A 107 -15.21 -0.67 2.69
N TYR A 108 -15.01 0.00 1.56
CA TYR A 108 -16.10 0.74 0.91
C TYR A 108 -17.20 -0.23 0.41
N PRO A 109 -18.46 0.23 0.29
CA PRO A 109 -19.59 -0.59 -0.15
C PRO A 109 -19.32 -1.35 -1.46
N GLU A 110 -19.94 -2.51 -1.60
CA GLU A 110 -19.89 -3.29 -2.85
C GLU A 110 -20.34 -2.45 -4.05
N GLY A 111 -19.65 -2.60 -5.18
CA GLY A 111 -19.86 -1.77 -6.37
C GLY A 111 -19.08 -0.46 -6.39
N THR A 112 -18.40 -0.08 -5.29
CA THR A 112 -17.50 1.09 -5.29
C THR A 112 -16.35 0.88 -6.28
N PRO A 113 -16.09 1.85 -7.20
CA PRO A 113 -15.05 1.74 -8.21
C PRO A 113 -13.65 1.40 -7.69
N GLY A 114 -12.87 0.74 -8.53
CA GLY A 114 -11.50 0.31 -8.23
C GLY A 114 -11.37 -0.84 -7.24
N ASP A 115 -10.12 -1.16 -6.93
CA ASP A 115 -9.77 -2.34 -6.13
C ASP A 115 -9.47 -1.98 -4.68
N GLY A 116 -9.86 -2.88 -3.77
CA GLY A 116 -9.52 -2.81 -2.33
C GLY A 116 -8.16 -3.40 -1.99
N TYR A 117 -7.68 -4.30 -2.84
CA TYR A 117 -6.38 -4.95 -2.74
C TYR A 117 -5.91 -5.36 -4.14
N ARG A 118 -4.61 -5.55 -4.32
CA ARG A 118 -4.04 -6.21 -5.50
C ARG A 118 -2.87 -7.10 -5.11
N ILE A 119 -2.66 -8.16 -5.88
CA ILE A 119 -1.44 -8.95 -5.85
C ILE A 119 -0.52 -8.39 -6.94
N VAL A 120 0.65 -7.92 -6.54
CA VAL A 120 1.63 -7.26 -7.38
C VAL A 120 2.81 -8.21 -7.58
N GLU A 121 3.21 -8.41 -8.83
CA GLU A 121 4.42 -9.15 -9.18
C GLU A 121 5.63 -8.21 -9.02
N VAL A 122 6.59 -8.60 -8.18
CA VAL A 122 7.84 -7.89 -7.91
C VAL A 122 8.98 -8.85 -8.26
N ASP A 123 9.49 -8.72 -9.48
CA ASP A 123 10.39 -9.70 -10.11
C ASP A 123 9.77 -11.12 -10.15
N ASP A 124 10.29 -12.05 -9.36
CA ASP A 124 9.82 -13.43 -9.21
C ASP A 124 8.97 -13.66 -7.96
N ARG A 125 8.61 -12.57 -7.26
CA ARG A 125 7.90 -12.57 -5.97
C ARG A 125 6.51 -11.95 -6.10
N ARG A 126 5.58 -12.36 -5.24
CA ARG A 126 4.18 -11.91 -5.26
C ARG A 126 3.82 -11.25 -3.94
N VAL A 127 3.45 -9.97 -4.00
CA VAL A 127 3.10 -9.15 -2.82
C VAL A 127 1.63 -8.79 -2.87
N LEU A 128 0.87 -9.18 -1.86
CA LEU A 128 -0.48 -8.66 -1.68
C LEU A 128 -0.40 -7.31 -0.97
N VAL A 129 -0.95 -6.26 -1.58
CA VAL A 129 -1.16 -4.96 -0.95
C VAL A 129 -2.66 -4.75 -0.78
N ALA A 130 -3.10 -4.48 0.44
CA ALA A 130 -4.48 -4.12 0.73
C ALA A 130 -4.54 -2.80 1.49
N ASN A 131 -5.63 -2.08 1.34
CA ASN A 131 -5.88 -0.84 2.08
C ASN A 131 -7.23 -0.95 2.77
N VAL A 132 -7.33 -0.53 4.03
CA VAL A 132 -8.59 -0.51 4.78
C VAL A 132 -8.74 0.81 5.52
N LEU A 133 -9.99 1.23 5.70
CA LEU A 133 -10.35 2.46 6.40
C LEU A 133 -10.87 2.13 7.80
N GLY A 134 -10.44 2.88 8.81
CA GLY A 134 -11.03 2.85 10.14
C GLY A 134 -12.49 3.32 10.13
N GLN A 135 -13.24 2.94 11.16
CA GLN A 135 -14.63 3.39 11.32
C GLN A 135 -14.78 4.46 12.40
N VAL A 136 -13.84 4.51 13.36
CA VAL A 136 -13.93 5.48 14.44
C VAL A 136 -13.39 6.82 13.96
N ASN A 137 -14.23 7.86 14.08
CA ASN A 137 -13.91 9.23 13.68
C ASN A 137 -13.76 9.45 12.16
N PHE A 138 -14.35 8.56 11.36
CA PHE A 138 -14.56 8.74 9.92
C PHE A 138 -16.05 8.96 9.61
N GLU A 139 -16.35 9.76 8.58
CA GLU A 139 -17.73 10.03 8.14
C GLU A 139 -18.18 9.05 7.03
N GLU A 140 -17.23 8.35 6.45
CA GLU A 140 -17.40 7.41 5.35
C GLU A 140 -18.22 6.20 5.83
N ASN A 141 -19.32 5.91 5.12
CA ASN A 141 -20.12 4.73 5.35
C ASN A 141 -19.40 3.48 4.82
N CYS A 142 -18.46 2.97 5.61
CA CYS A 142 -17.64 1.81 5.29
C CYS A 142 -17.97 0.62 6.21
N ASP A 143 -17.82 -0.58 5.65
CA ASP A 143 -17.93 -1.83 6.37
C ASP A 143 -16.78 -2.02 7.37
N SER A 144 -16.89 -3.04 8.21
CA SER A 144 -15.85 -3.35 9.19
C SER A 144 -14.51 -3.70 8.51
N PRO A 145 -13.39 -3.00 8.85
CA PRO A 145 -12.08 -3.30 8.28
C PRO A 145 -11.61 -4.72 8.64
N PHE A 146 -11.96 -5.20 9.83
CA PHE A 146 -11.70 -6.58 10.27
C PHE A 146 -12.34 -7.62 9.35
N ARG A 147 -13.63 -7.44 9.02
CA ARG A 147 -14.35 -8.35 8.12
C ARG A 147 -13.87 -8.26 6.68
N ALA A 148 -13.51 -7.05 6.22
CA ALA A 148 -12.91 -6.87 4.90
C ALA A 148 -11.58 -7.65 4.79
N MET A 149 -10.74 -7.58 5.82
CA MET A 149 -9.49 -8.34 5.85
C MET A 149 -9.71 -9.86 5.89
N ASP A 150 -10.66 -10.35 6.68
CA ASP A 150 -11.05 -11.77 6.66
C ASP A 150 -11.48 -12.24 5.27
N LYS A 151 -12.28 -11.43 4.56
CA LYS A 151 -12.73 -11.72 3.20
C LYS A 151 -11.54 -11.80 2.24
N ILE A 152 -10.65 -10.80 2.24
CA ILE A 152 -9.47 -10.75 1.36
C ILE A 152 -8.56 -11.96 1.61
N LEU A 153 -8.24 -12.25 2.87
CA LEU A 153 -7.36 -13.36 3.23
C LEU A 153 -7.98 -14.72 2.86
N LYS A 154 -9.30 -14.85 2.95
CA LYS A 154 -10.01 -16.05 2.50
C LYS A 154 -10.00 -16.20 0.97
N GLU A 155 -10.24 -15.12 0.23
CA GLU A 155 -10.24 -15.11 -1.23
C GLU A 155 -8.86 -15.46 -1.81
N THR A 156 -7.81 -14.99 -1.14
CA THR A 156 -6.41 -15.15 -1.58
C THR A 156 -5.69 -16.33 -0.92
N ALA A 157 -6.38 -17.14 -0.12
CA ALA A 157 -5.78 -18.25 0.64
C ALA A 157 -5.06 -19.32 -0.20
N LYS A 158 -5.37 -19.42 -1.50
CA LYS A 158 -4.73 -20.36 -2.43
C LYS A 158 -3.56 -19.74 -3.19
N GLU A 159 -3.38 -18.43 -3.08
CA GLU A 159 -2.30 -17.73 -3.75
C GLU A 159 -0.98 -17.99 -3.03
N LYS A 160 0.07 -18.26 -3.81
CA LYS A 160 1.43 -18.27 -3.27
C LYS A 160 1.90 -16.81 -3.19
N LEU A 161 1.95 -16.27 -1.99
CA LEU A 161 2.34 -14.89 -1.69
C LEU A 161 3.62 -14.90 -0.86
N ASP A 162 4.56 -14.02 -1.21
CA ASP A 162 5.82 -13.82 -0.50
C ASP A 162 5.69 -12.76 0.62
N ALA A 163 4.75 -11.82 0.46
CA ALA A 163 4.41 -10.85 1.50
C ALA A 163 2.94 -10.39 1.40
N ILE A 164 2.38 -9.99 2.55
CA ILE A 164 1.06 -9.36 2.66
C ILE A 164 1.21 -8.07 3.46
N ILE A 165 0.99 -6.93 2.81
CA ILE A 165 1.16 -5.58 3.37
C ILE A 165 -0.21 -4.90 3.43
N ILE A 166 -0.58 -4.43 4.61
CA ILE A 166 -1.85 -3.75 4.85
C ILE A 166 -1.57 -2.29 5.15
N ASP A 167 -2.15 -1.37 4.39
CA ASP A 167 -2.25 0.04 4.77
C ASP A 167 -3.54 0.25 5.55
N SER A 168 -3.39 0.36 6.87
CA SER A 168 -4.47 0.62 7.82
C SER A 168 -4.69 2.13 8.01
N HIS A 169 -5.49 2.73 7.14
CA HIS A 169 -5.80 4.16 7.18
C HIS A 169 -6.81 4.47 8.31
N MET A 170 -6.30 4.82 9.49
CA MET A 170 -7.08 4.97 10.72
C MET A 170 -6.65 6.20 11.54
N GLU A 171 -7.62 6.88 12.14
CA GLU A 171 -7.39 8.04 13.02
C GLU A 171 -7.10 7.60 14.46
N ILE A 172 -7.80 6.57 14.93
CA ILE A 172 -7.78 6.18 16.33
C ILE A 172 -6.77 5.05 16.57
N THR A 173 -5.79 5.33 17.42
CA THR A 173 -4.70 4.41 17.76
C THR A 173 -5.18 3.08 18.33
N SER A 174 -6.28 3.06 19.09
CA SER A 174 -6.85 1.81 19.62
C SER A 174 -7.44 0.93 18.52
N GLU A 175 -8.04 1.51 17.48
CA GLU A 175 -8.56 0.76 16.32
C GLU A 175 -7.41 0.18 15.49
N SER A 176 -6.39 1.00 15.21
CA SER A 176 -5.17 0.57 14.52
C SER A 176 -4.44 -0.55 15.26
N ALA A 177 -4.23 -0.39 16.56
CA ALA A 177 -3.61 -1.43 17.39
C ALA A 177 -4.45 -2.72 17.43
N ALA A 178 -5.78 -2.60 17.54
CA ALA A 178 -6.67 -3.75 17.52
C ALA A 178 -6.60 -4.51 16.19
N LEU A 179 -6.54 -3.80 15.04
CA LEU A 179 -6.37 -4.45 13.74
C LEU A 179 -5.00 -5.14 13.63
N GLY A 180 -3.93 -4.49 14.10
CA GLY A 180 -2.60 -5.08 14.16
C GLY A 180 -2.58 -6.41 14.93
N PHE A 181 -3.14 -6.43 16.15
CA PHE A 181 -3.26 -7.66 16.94
C PHE A 181 -4.17 -8.71 16.29
N TYR A 182 -5.23 -8.27 15.60
CA TYR A 182 -6.17 -9.17 14.93
C TYR A 182 -5.57 -9.89 13.72
N LEU A 183 -4.58 -9.26 13.07
CA LEU A 183 -3.91 -9.79 11.87
C LEU A 183 -2.54 -10.41 12.18
N ASP A 184 -2.10 -10.41 13.44
CA ASP A 184 -0.83 -11.01 13.86
C ASP A 184 -0.72 -12.48 13.43
N GLY A 185 0.41 -12.84 12.83
CA GLY A 185 0.67 -14.15 12.25
C GLY A 185 -0.10 -14.48 10.95
N ARG A 186 -0.95 -13.58 10.46
CA ARG A 186 -1.74 -13.77 9.22
C ARG A 186 -1.24 -12.93 8.05
N VAL A 187 -0.55 -11.83 8.34
CA VAL A 187 0.01 -10.89 7.35
C VAL A 187 1.47 -10.57 7.70
N SER A 188 2.19 -9.94 6.76
CA SER A 188 3.60 -9.59 6.96
C SER A 188 3.77 -8.25 7.69
N ALA A 189 2.90 -7.27 7.40
CA ALA A 189 2.88 -5.97 8.07
C ALA A 189 1.49 -5.33 7.99
N VAL A 190 1.17 -4.53 9.01
CA VAL A 190 -0.02 -3.66 9.12
C VAL A 190 0.45 -2.25 9.44
#